data_AF-A0ABD5DX60-F1
#
_entry.id   AF-A0ABD5DX60-F1
#
_cell.length_a   1.000
_cell.length_b   1.000
_cell.length_c   1.000
_cell.angle_alpha   90.00
_cell.angle_beta   90.00
_cell.angle_gamma   90.00
#
_symmetry.space_group_name_H-M   'P 1'
#
loop_
_entity.id
_entity.type
_entity.pdbx_description
1 polymer ?
#
loop_
_entity_poly.entity_id
_entity_poly.type
_entity_poly.pdbx_seq_one_letter_code
_entity_poly.pdbx_strand_id
1 'polypeptide(L)'
;ENAQLTAVVSLPKEVFLPYAKVKTNILYFTNCHNGRTNSDVFYYNVTNDGLSLDSFRRKIDENDLKNLDFADLNKSDFDKYYNELG
;
A
#
# COMPACT_ATOMS: atom_id res chain seq x y z
N GLU A 1 20.24 -10.20 -2.28
CA GLU A 1 19.90 -9.40 -3.48
C GLU A 1 18.76 -9.96 -4.34
N ASN A 2 18.13 -11.11 -4.02
CA ASN A 2 17.16 -11.74 -4.94
C ASN A 2 15.73 -11.84 -4.36
N ALA A 3 15.19 -10.75 -3.81
CA ALA A 3 13.78 -10.70 -3.40
C ALA A 3 12.97 -9.93 -4.45
N GLN A 4 11.88 -10.54 -4.92
CA GLN A 4 11.04 -9.96 -5.96
C GLN A 4 9.99 -9.05 -5.31
N LEU A 5 10.00 -7.76 -5.62
CA LEU A 5 8.95 -6.84 -5.17
C LEU A 5 7.66 -7.15 -5.92
N THR A 6 6.59 -7.43 -5.18
CA THR A 6 5.28 -7.74 -5.74
C THR A 6 4.32 -6.57 -5.56
N ALA A 7 4.31 -5.94 -4.37
CA ALA A 7 3.40 -4.83 -4.11
C ALA A 7 4.00 -3.76 -3.21
N VAL A 8 3.51 -2.54 -3.39
CA VAL A 8 3.79 -1.37 -2.57
C VAL A 8 2.46 -0.81 -2.07
N VAL A 9 2.26 -0.78 -0.76
CA VAL A 9 1.07 -0.20 -0.13
C VAL A 9 1.47 1.11 0.52
N SER A 10 0.94 2.22 0.04
CA SER A 10 1.20 3.55 0.56
C SER A 10 0.18 3.93 1.62
N LEU A 11 0.65 4.22 2.83
CA LEU A 11 -0.19 4.55 3.97
C LEU A 11 -0.31 6.06 4.16
N PRO A 12 -1.41 6.60 4.71
CA PRO A 12 -1.50 8.00 5.12
C PRO A 12 -0.41 8.39 6.11
N LYS A 13 -0.01 9.67 6.12
CA LYS A 13 1.07 10.18 7.00
C LYS A 13 0.69 10.15 8.49
N GLU A 14 -0.59 10.02 8.78
CA GLU A 14 -1.18 10.02 10.12
C GLU A 14 -1.31 8.63 10.74
N VAL A 15 -1.04 7.56 9.99
CA VAL A 15 -1.16 6.16 10.46
C VAL A 15 -0.21 5.81 11.62
N PHE A 16 0.79 6.64 11.91
CA PHE A 16 1.66 6.44 13.06
C PHE A 16 1.50 7.50 14.15
N LEU A 17 0.48 8.36 14.07
CA LEU A 17 0.18 9.25 15.19
C LEU A 17 -0.26 8.44 16.42
N PRO A 18 0.11 8.91 17.63
CA PRO A 18 0.86 10.14 17.93
C PRO A 18 2.39 10.01 17.82
N TYR A 19 2.91 8.82 17.51
CA TYR A 19 4.35 8.51 17.57
C TYR A 19 5.16 9.12 16.43
N ALA A 20 4.62 9.18 15.21
CA ALA A 20 5.29 9.76 14.07
C ALA A 20 4.31 10.36 13.06
N LYS A 21 4.69 11.51 12.50
CA LYS A 21 3.96 12.19 11.41
C LYS A 21 4.77 12.10 10.13
N VAL A 22 4.88 10.89 9.59
CA VAL A 22 5.68 10.59 8.40
C VAL A 22 4.87 9.75 7.42
N LYS A 23 5.03 10.03 6.12
CA LYS A 23 4.47 9.19 5.07
C LYS A 23 5.24 7.87 5.05
N THR A 24 4.52 6.75 5.12
CA THR A 24 5.10 5.40 5.18
C THR A 24 4.51 4.52 4.10
N ASN A 25 5.30 3.55 3.65
CA ASN A 25 4.86 2.56 2.68
C ASN A 25 5.25 1.17 3.19
N ILE A 26 4.39 0.17 2.95
CA ILE A 26 4.67 -1.25 3.17
C ILE A 26 5.15 -1.83 1.85
N LEU A 27 6.28 -2.54 1.88
CA LEU A 27 6.83 -3.23 0.73
C LEU A 27 6.60 -4.73 0.89
N TYR A 28 5.93 -5.35 -0.08
CA TYR A 28 5.66 -6.78 -0.08
C TYR A 28 6.51 -7.49 -1.12
N PHE A 29 7.38 -8.37 -0.63
CA PHE A 29 8.30 -9.15 -1.46
C PHE A 29 7.89 -10.62 -1.46
N THR A 30 7.99 -11.26 -2.62
CA THR A 30 7.82 -12.70 -2.81
C THR A 30 9.05 -13.31 -3.49
N ASN A 31 9.09 -14.65 -3.64
CA ASN A 31 10.10 -15.37 -4.40
C ASN A 31 11.56 -14.98 -4.07
N CYS A 32 11.94 -15.05 -2.80
CA CYS A 32 13.27 -14.63 -2.30
C CYS A 32 14.48 -15.39 -2.85
N HIS A 33 14.31 -16.31 -3.81
CA HIS A 33 15.35 -17.20 -4.34
C HIS A 33 15.47 -17.19 -5.87
N ASN A 34 14.52 -16.59 -6.58
CA ASN A 34 14.54 -16.55 -8.04
C ASN A 34 14.72 -15.09 -8.47
N GLY A 35 15.91 -14.74 -8.96
CA GLY A 35 16.29 -13.37 -9.38
C GLY A 35 15.56 -12.84 -10.62
N ARG A 36 14.29 -13.19 -10.79
CA ARG A 36 13.43 -12.66 -11.85
C ARG A 36 12.89 -11.32 -11.40
N THR A 37 13.23 -10.27 -12.13
CA THR A 37 12.55 -8.98 -12.04
C THR A 37 11.18 -9.12 -12.70
N ASN A 38 10.10 -8.85 -11.95
CA ASN A 38 8.79 -8.67 -12.58
C ASN A 38 8.71 -7.24 -13.12
N SER A 39 8.11 -7.10 -14.30
CA SER A 39 7.74 -5.80 -14.87
C SER A 39 6.50 -5.21 -14.19
N ASP A 40 5.71 -6.04 -13.51
CA ASP A 40 4.43 -5.68 -12.90
C ASP A 40 4.59 -5.66 -11.37
N VAL A 41 4.51 -4.45 -10.78
CA VAL A 41 4.46 -4.21 -9.33
C VAL A 41 3.12 -3.56 -9.02
N PHE A 42 2.39 -4.08 -8.04
CA PHE A 42 1.11 -3.51 -7.63
C PHE A 42 1.31 -2.31 -6.71
N TYR A 43 0.57 -1.23 -6.96
CA TYR A 43 0.59 -0.05 -6.11
C TYR A 43 -0.79 0.19 -5.52
N TYR A 44 -0.85 0.30 -4.19
CA TYR A 44 -2.07 0.64 -3.48
C TYR A 44 -1.89 1.94 -2.71
N ASN A 45 -2.83 2.86 -2.87
CA ASN A 45 -2.89 4.06 -2.04
C ASN A 45 -4.01 3.90 -1.01
N VAL A 46 -3.64 3.74 0.24
CA VAL A 46 -4.57 3.65 1.36
C VAL A 46 -4.89 5.06 1.82
N THR A 47 -6.18 5.37 1.95
CA THR A 47 -6.67 6.62 2.52
C THR A 47 -7.01 6.42 3.99
N ASN A 48 -7.52 5.25 4.36
CA ASN A 48 -7.94 4.94 5.71
C ASN A 48 -7.62 3.51 6.13
N ASP A 49 -7.02 3.34 7.31
CA ASP A 49 -6.66 2.05 7.89
C ASP A 49 -7.71 1.50 8.88
N GLY A 50 -8.87 2.16 8.98
CA GLY A 50 -9.91 1.83 9.97
C GLY A 50 -9.75 2.57 11.29
N LEU A 51 -8.83 3.51 11.37
CA LEU A 51 -8.63 4.39 12.52
C LEU A 51 -8.66 5.86 12.08
N SER A 52 -9.15 6.74 12.95
CA SER A 52 -9.09 8.19 12.71
C SER A 52 -7.65 8.62 12.46
N LEU A 53 -7.45 9.51 11.49
CA LEU A 53 -6.15 10.10 11.15
C LEU A 53 -5.75 11.22 12.14
N ASP A 54 -6.19 11.12 13.40
CA ASP A 54 -5.86 12.02 14.49
C ASP A 54 -4.99 11.29 15.53
N SER A 55 -4.41 12.03 16.48
CA SER A 55 -3.54 11.46 17.52
C SER A 55 -4.25 10.47 18.45
N PHE A 56 -5.58 10.41 18.46
CA PHE A 56 -6.36 9.53 19.31
C PHE A 56 -6.63 8.17 18.68
N ARG A 57 -6.51 8.05 17.34
CA ARG A 57 -6.63 6.78 16.59
C ARG A 57 -7.83 5.94 17.02
N ARG A 58 -9.01 6.56 16.95
CA ARG A 58 -10.29 5.92 17.27
C ARG A 58 -10.76 5.07 16.10
N LYS A 59 -11.41 3.94 16.39
CA LYS A 59 -12.00 3.09 15.34
C LYS A 59 -13.06 3.84 14.54
N ILE A 60 -13.01 3.66 13.22
CA ILE A 60 -13.98 4.17 12.26
C ILE A 60 -14.35 3.08 11.26
N ASP A 61 -15.40 3.30 10.50
CA ASP A 61 -15.96 2.27 9.60
C ASP A 61 -15.20 2.20 8.28
N GLU A 62 -14.60 3.31 7.83
CA GLU A 62 -13.79 3.36 6.61
C GLU A 62 -12.47 2.63 6.79
N ASN A 63 -12.26 1.53 6.06
CA ASN A 63 -11.03 0.74 6.13
C ASN A 63 -10.70 0.14 4.77
N ASP A 64 -9.78 0.78 4.06
CA ASP A 64 -9.36 0.35 2.72
C ASP A 64 -8.55 -0.94 2.78
N LEU A 65 -7.89 -1.22 3.91
CA LEU A 65 -7.07 -2.42 4.09
C LEU A 65 -7.90 -3.70 4.08
N LYS A 66 -9.18 -3.63 4.46
CA LYS A 66 -10.09 -4.79 4.40
C LYS A 66 -10.47 -5.17 2.97
N ASN A 67 -10.39 -4.22 2.05
CA ASN A 67 -10.70 -4.44 0.63
C ASN A 67 -9.45 -4.80 -0.18
N LEU A 68 -8.28 -4.91 0.47
CA LEU A 68 -7.07 -5.42 -0.16
C LEU A 68 -7.18 -6.94 -0.32
N ASP A 69 -7.82 -7.38 -1.39
CA ASP A 69 -7.64 -8.75 -1.86
C ASP A 69 -6.44 -8.80 -2.81
N PHE A 70 -5.39 -9.51 -2.38
CA PHE A 70 -4.20 -9.74 -3.18
C PHE A 70 -4.46 -10.75 -4.33
N ALA A 71 -5.65 -11.37 -4.40
CA ALA A 71 -6.06 -12.26 -5.48
C ALA A 71 -6.81 -11.55 -6.63
N ASP A 72 -7.48 -10.41 -6.36
CA ASP A 72 -8.28 -9.65 -7.36
C ASP A 72 -7.45 -8.63 -8.16
N LEU A 73 -6.13 -8.79 -8.13
CA LEU A 73 -5.15 -7.87 -8.67
C LEU A 73 -5.10 -7.88 -10.19
N ASN A 74 -6.03 -7.15 -10.81
CA ASN A 74 -6.08 -6.93 -12.25
C ASN A 74 -5.32 -5.67 -12.67
N LYS A 75 -4.71 -5.79 -13.84
CA LYS A 75 -3.69 -4.93 -14.45
C LYS A 75 -4.09 -3.47 -14.72
N SER A 76 -5.35 -3.08 -14.50
CA SER A 76 -5.92 -1.82 -14.97
C SER A 76 -5.64 -0.59 -14.09
N ASP A 77 -5.36 -0.79 -12.81
CA ASP A 77 -5.37 0.33 -11.86
C ASP A 77 -4.00 1.01 -11.72
N PHE A 78 -2.93 0.32 -12.13
CA PHE A 78 -1.56 0.84 -12.10
C PHE A 78 -1.35 1.98 -13.11
N ASP A 79 -1.81 1.78 -14.35
CA ASP A 79 -1.67 2.78 -15.43
C ASP A 79 -2.51 4.04 -15.15
N LYS A 80 -3.66 3.89 -14.48
CA LYS A 80 -4.53 5.02 -14.15
C LYS A 80 -3.90 5.96 -13.12
N TYR A 81 -3.27 5.41 -12.08
CA TYR A 81 -2.61 6.18 -11.03
C TYR A 81 -1.44 7.03 -11.55
N TYR A 82 -0.63 6.49 -12.46
CA TYR A 82 0.49 7.24 -13.05
C TYR A 82 0.03 8.32 -14.04
N ASN A 83 -1.07 8.09 -14.76
CA ASN A 83 -1.61 9.08 -15.71
C ASN A 83 -2.40 10.21 -15.02
N GLU A 84 -2.86 10.05 -13.77
CA GLU A 84 -3.53 11.12 -13.01
C GLU A 84 -2.56 12.05 -12.27
N LEU A 85 -1.27 11.70 -12.18
CA LEU A 85 -0.21 12.51 -11.58
C LEU A 85 0.63 13.29 -12.61
N GLY A 86 0.32 13.17 -13.91
CA GLY A 86 1.00 13.82 -15.03
C GLY A 86 0.08 14.71 -15.87
#